data_AF-A0A850JVP3-F1
#
_entry.id   AF-A0A850JVP3-F1
#
_cell.length_a   1.000
_cell.length_b   1.000
_cell.length_c   1.000
_cell.angle_alpha   90.00
_cell.angle_beta   90.00
_cell.angle_gamma   90.00
#
_symmetry.space_group_name_H-M   'P 1'
#
loop_
_entity.id
_entity.type
_entity.pdbx_description
1 polymer ?
#
loop_
_entity_poly.entity_id
_entity_poly.type
_entity_poly.pdbx_seq_one_letter_code
_entity_poly.pdbx_strand_id
1 'polypeptide(L)'
;MNILRLITACVGGYLLASLITVTLSLALPFSNKIEAISFATMISFLVWLGFIIYSYSNVKLKSLIIQLILISANLYLINICLTGIKG
;
A
#
# COMPACT_ATOMS: atom_id res chain seq x y z
N MET A 1 -20.50 -11.10 6.95
CA MET A 1 -19.81 -10.33 5.88
C MET A 1 -18.95 -9.18 6.39
N ASN A 2 -19.30 -8.54 7.52
CA ASN A 2 -18.54 -7.41 8.08
C ASN A 2 -17.16 -7.80 8.63
N ILE A 3 -16.99 -8.99 9.21
CA ILE A 3 -15.69 -9.47 9.71
C ILE A 3 -14.66 -9.60 8.57
N LEU A 4 -15.08 -10.16 7.42
CA LEU A 4 -14.20 -10.32 6.26
C LEU A 4 -13.81 -8.96 5.67
N ARG A 5 -14.75 -8.01 5.63
CA ARG A 5 -14.47 -6.63 5.22
C ARG A 5 -13.47 -5.95 6.17
N LEU A 6 -13.65 -6.12 7.48
CA LEU A 6 -12.72 -5.59 8.48
C LEU A 6 -11.31 -6.16 8.29
N ILE A 7 -11.20 -7.48 8.16
CA ILE A 7 -9.91 -8.16 7.90
C ILE A 7 -9.29 -7.63 6.60
N THR A 8 -10.08 -7.50 5.54
CA THR A 8 -9.56 -7.02 4.24
C THR A 8 -9.12 -5.55 4.32
N ALA A 9 -9.87 -4.70 5.02
CA ALA A 9 -9.52 -3.29 5.21
C ALA A 9 -8.26 -3.13 6.07
N CYS A 10 -8.17 -3.86 7.18
CA CYS A 10 -7.03 -3.78 8.09
C CYS A 10 -5.81 -4.48 7.52
N VAL A 11 -5.85 -5.80 7.35
CA VAL A 11 -4.71 -6.62 6.93
C VAL A 11 -4.34 -6.34 5.47
N GLY A 12 -5.35 -6.34 4.59
CA GLY A 12 -5.14 -6.08 3.17
C GLY A 12 -4.67 -4.64 2.92
N GLY A 13 -5.31 -3.66 3.55
CA GLY A 13 -4.88 -2.28 3.48
C GLY A 13 -3.48 -2.04 4.05
N TYR A 14 -3.11 -2.74 5.12
CA TYR A 14 -1.77 -2.64 5.71
C TYR A 14 -0.71 -3.22 4.78
N LEU A 15 -1.00 -4.34 4.11
CA LEU A 15 -0.13 -4.90 3.07
C LEU A 15 0.07 -3.91 1.92
N LEU A 16 -0.99 -3.28 1.44
CA LEU A 16 -0.93 -2.23 0.42
C LEU A 16 -0.04 -1.07 0.88
N ALA A 17 -0.27 -0.55 2.09
CA ALA A 17 0.51 0.56 2.65
C ALA A 17 1.98 0.20 2.84
N SER A 18 2.28 -1.05 3.24
CA SER A 18 3.65 -1.52 3.39
C SER A 18 4.38 -1.53 2.05
N LEU A 19 3.73 -2.03 0.99
CA LEU A 19 4.30 -2.04 -0.35
C LEU A 19 4.54 -0.63 -0.88
N ILE A 20 3.60 0.29 -0.66
CA ILE A 20 3.74 1.71 -1.03
C ILE A 20 4.90 2.36 -0.27
N THR A 21 5.07 2.04 1.02
CA THR A 21 6.18 2.57 1.82
C THR A 21 7.52 2.17 1.22
N VAL A 22 7.66 0.90 0.85
CA VAL A 22 8.87 0.41 0.17
C VAL A 22 9.06 1.14 -1.15
N THR A 23 8.02 1.23 -1.99
CA THR A 23 8.09 1.93 -3.28
C THR A 23 8.55 3.37 -3.12
N LEU A 24 7.92 4.14 -2.22
CA LEU A 24 8.24 5.54 -2.00
C LEU A 24 9.63 5.73 -1.41
N SER A 25 10.02 4.88 -0.44
CA SER A 25 11.35 4.96 0.17
C SER A 25 12.48 4.71 -0.84
N LEU A 26 12.22 3.90 -1.88
CA LEU A 26 13.16 3.62 -2.96
C LEU A 26 13.04 4.61 -4.12
N ALA A 27 11.85 5.08 -4.46
CA ALA A 27 11.62 5.90 -5.64
C ALA A 27 11.95 7.39 -5.41
N LEU A 28 11.72 7.90 -4.19
CA LEU A 28 11.88 9.32 -3.92
C LEU A 28 13.37 9.73 -3.87
N PRO A 29 13.73 10.91 -4.42
CA PRO A 29 15.12 11.36 -4.52
C PRO A 29 15.60 12.04 -3.23
N PHE A 30 15.39 11.41 -2.07
CA PHE A 30 15.92 11.91 -0.81
C PHE A 30 17.38 11.46 -0.64
N SER A 31 18.26 12.41 -0.30
CA SER A 31 19.65 12.10 0.03
C SER A 31 19.78 11.36 1.36
N ASN A 32 18.88 11.65 2.32
CA ASN A 32 18.83 11.00 3.61
C ASN A 32 17.80 9.86 3.63
N LYS A 33 18.26 8.63 3.89
CA LYS A 33 17.40 7.43 3.96
C LYS A 33 16.36 7.52 5.07
N ILE A 34 16.69 8.14 6.20
CA ILE A 34 15.79 8.23 7.36
C ILE A 34 14.59 9.12 7.01
N GLU A 35 14.84 10.29 6.44
CA GLU A 35 13.79 11.22 6.00
C GLU A 35 12.90 10.59 4.92
N ALA A 36 13.50 9.85 3.98
CA ALA A 36 12.76 9.13 2.94
C ALA A 36 11.76 8.13 3.54
N ILE A 37 12.21 7.33 4.52
CA ILE A 37 11.36 6.34 5.19
C ILE A 37 10.27 7.04 6.01
N SER A 38 10.62 8.06 6.81
CA SER A 38 9.63 8.82 7.59
C SER A 38 8.54 9.42 6.70
N PHE A 39 8.92 10.07 5.60
CA PHE A 39 7.95 10.64 4.67
C PHE A 39 7.11 9.57 3.96
N ALA A 40 7.73 8.49 3.50
CA ALA A 40 7.04 7.36 2.89
C ALA A 40 6.00 6.73 3.84
N THR A 41 6.35 6.56 5.12
CA THR A 41 5.41 6.02 6.13
C THR A 41 4.22 6.94 6.38
N MET A 42 4.43 8.27 6.41
CA MET A 42 3.34 9.23 6.55
C MET A 42 2.35 9.14 5.38
N ILE A 43 2.85 9.08 4.15
CA ILE A 43 2.01 8.94 2.96
C ILE A 43 1.27 7.59 2.97
N SER A 44 1.97 6.51 3.24
CA SER A 44 1.36 5.17 3.27
C SER A 44 0.29 5.03 4.33
N PHE A 45 0.44 5.70 5.47
CA PHE A 45 -0.60 5.75 6.49
C PHE A 45 -1.86 6.44 5.98
N LEU A 46 -1.73 7.55 5.25
CA LEU A 46 -2.88 8.22 4.62
C LEU A 46 -3.56 7.33 3.58
N VAL A 47 -2.78 6.58 2.79
CA VAL A 47 -3.33 5.62 1.83
C VAL A 47 -4.07 4.49 2.55
N TRP A 48 -3.52 3.98 3.65
CA TRP A 48 -4.20 2.96 4.46
C TRP A 48 -5.53 3.45 5.01
N LEU A 49 -5.55 4.66 5.59
CA LEU A 49 -6.77 5.29 6.10
C LEU A 49 -7.80 5.49 4.98
N GLY A 50 -7.37 6.02 3.83
CA GLY A 50 -8.22 6.19 2.66
C GLY A 50 -8.78 4.85 2.15
N PHE A 51 -7.98 3.78 2.19
CA PHE A 51 -8.42 2.44 1.83
C PHE A 51 -9.45 1.87 2.82
N ILE A 52 -9.30 2.11 4.12
CA ILE A 52 -10.33 1.73 5.12
C ILE A 52 -11.65 2.43 4.80
N ILE A 53 -11.63 3.74 4.60
CA ILE A 53 -12.84 4.53 4.27
C ILE A 53 -13.47 4.02 2.97
N TYR A 54 -12.64 3.83 1.93
CA TYR A 54 -13.07 3.26 0.66
C TYR A 54 -13.68 1.86 0.83
N SER A 55 -13.10 1.03 1.69
CA SER A 55 -13.57 -0.32 1.95
C SER A 55 -14.96 -0.36 2.56
N TYR A 56 -15.31 0.63 3.40
CA TYR A 56 -16.64 0.74 4.00
C TYR A 56 -17.64 1.56 3.19
N SER A 57 -17.25 2.10 2.03
CA SER A 57 -18.19 2.70 1.08
C SER A 57 -19.08 1.65 0.38
N ASN A 58 -19.94 2.09 -0.54
CA ASN A 58 -20.87 1.26 -1.33
C ASN A 58 -20.21 0.23 -2.29
N VAL A 59 -18.90 0.01 -2.18
CA VAL A 59 -18.13 -0.96 -2.97
C VAL A 59 -18.52 -2.38 -2.57
N LYS A 60 -18.54 -3.34 -3.51
CA LYS A 60 -18.76 -4.78 -3.22
C LYS A 60 -17.48 -5.45 -2.73
N LEU A 61 -17.58 -6.33 -1.72
CA LEU A 61 -16.41 -7.03 -1.14
C LEU A 61 -15.56 -7.77 -2.19
N LYS A 62 -16.19 -8.47 -3.15
CA LYS A 62 -15.46 -9.17 -4.23
C LYS A 62 -14.62 -8.21 -5.08
N SER A 63 -15.20 -7.08 -5.46
CA SER A 63 -14.50 -6.05 -6.25
C SER A 63 -13.31 -5.48 -5.48
N LEU A 64 -13.48 -5.25 -4.18
CA LEU A 64 -12.43 -4.72 -3.31
C LEU A 64 -11.23 -5.67 -3.22
N ILE A 65 -11.48 -6.97 -3.06
CA ILE A 65 -10.41 -7.99 -3.01
C ILE A 65 -9.65 -8.03 -4.35
N ILE A 66 -10.36 -8.02 -5.48
CA ILE A 66 -9.75 -8.03 -6.81
C ILE A 66 -8.87 -6.79 -7.02
N GLN A 67 -9.38 -5.60 -6.69
CA GLN A 67 -8.63 -4.35 -6.79
C GLN A 67 -7.38 -4.37 -5.89
N LEU A 68 -7.52 -4.87 -4.66
CA LEU A 68 -6.40 -4.97 -3.72
C LEU A 68 -5.30 -5.90 -4.26
N ILE A 69 -5.66 -7.07 -4.79
CA ILE A 69 -4.71 -8.03 -5.36
C ILE A 69 -4.00 -7.40 -6.56
N LEU A 70 -4.75 -6.77 -7.48
CA LEU A 70 -4.19 -6.11 -8.66
C LEU A 70 -3.19 -5.02 -8.29
N ILE A 71 -3.56 -4.11 -7.39
CA ILE A 71 -2.69 -2.99 -7.00
C ILE A 71 -1.46 -3.52 -6.25
N SER A 72 -1.64 -4.45 -5.32
CA SER A 72 -0.54 -5.04 -4.55
C SER A 72 0.43 -5.82 -5.44
N ALA A 73 -0.07 -6.57 -6.42
CA ALA A 73 0.77 -7.30 -7.37
C ALA A 73 1.61 -6.34 -8.23
N ASN A 74 0.99 -5.26 -8.74
CA ASN A 74 1.72 -4.24 -9.51
C ASN A 74 2.80 -3.55 -8.65
N LEU A 75 2.47 -3.14 -7.43
CA LEU A 75 3.44 -2.53 -6.52
C LEU A 75 4.59 -3.48 -6.17
N TYR A 76 4.31 -4.77 -5.98
CA TYR A 76 5.33 -5.78 -5.75
C TYR A 76 6.31 -5.89 -6.94
N LEU A 77 5.79 -5.95 -8.17
CA LEU A 77 6.63 -5.98 -9.38
C LEU A 77 7.49 -4.71 -9.51
N ILE A 78 6.91 -3.54 -9.25
CA ILE A 78 7.63 -2.26 -9.23
C ILE A 78 8.73 -2.28 -8.18
N ASN A 79 8.45 -2.79 -6.98
CA ASN A 79 9.43 -2.88 -5.90
C ASN A 79 10.60 -3.80 -6.25
N ILE A 80 10.35 -4.95 -6.89
CA ILE A 80 11.43 -5.82 -7.39
C ILE A 80 12.30 -5.07 -8.40
N CYS A 81 11.67 -4.38 -9.37
CA CYS A 81 12.38 -3.63 -10.39
C CYS A 81 13.24 -2.51 -9.78
N LEU A 82 12.68 -1.71 -8.87
CA LEU A 82 13.40 -0.63 -8.18
C LEU A 82 14.54 -1.14 -7.31
N THR A 83 14.33 -2.26 -6.61
CA THR A 83 15.37 -2.88 -5.77
C THR A 83 16.52 -3.39 -6.63
N GLY A 84 16.25 -4.00 -7.80
CA GLY A 84 17.29 -4.45 -8.72
C GLY A 84 18.08 -3.32 -9.40
N ILE A 85 17.54 -2.09 -9.45
CA ILE A 85 18.23 -0.93 -10.01
C ILE A 85 19.10 -0.22 -8.95
N LYS A 86 18.66 -0.20 -7.69
CA LYS A 86 19.31 0.58 -6.60
C LYS A 86 20.07 -0.26 -5.57
N GLY A 87 19.88 -1.58 -5.54
CA GLY A 87 20.60 -2.53 -4.68
C GLY A 87 21.85 -3.06 -5.36
#